data_AF-A0A3E4WI43-F1
#
_entry.id   AF-A0A3E4WI43-F1
#
_cell.length_a   1.000
_cell.length_b   1.000
_cell.length_c   1.000
_cell.angle_alpha   90.00
_cell.angle_beta   90.00
_cell.angle_gamma   90.00
#
_symmetry.space_group_name_H-M   'P 1'
#
loop_
_entity.id
_entity.type
_entity.pdbx_description
1 polymer ?
#
loop_
_entity_poly.entity_id
_entity_poly.type
_entity_poly.pdbx_seq_one_letter_code
_entity_poly.pdbx_strand_id
1 'polypeptide(L)'
;MKMEGFQINYTDLSDLFWEYKRKIENLIENIDNCIEKINMFTENAVFTGKTGDAVKSYLGEAHITILSGIKVTAQTLLDNMAAYK
;
A
#
# COMPACT_ATOMS: atom_id res chain seq x y z
N MET A 1 -22.85 -28.71 32.21
CA MET A 1 -21.98 -28.81 31.01
C MET A 1 -21.38 -27.45 30.74
N LYS A 2 -20.05 -27.29 30.87
CA LYS A 2 -19.35 -26.13 30.33
C LYS A 2 -19.35 -26.31 28.81
N MET A 3 -20.03 -25.45 28.07
CA MET A 3 -19.75 -25.35 26.64
C MET A 3 -18.39 -24.69 26.53
N GLU A 4 -17.36 -25.45 26.17
CA GLU A 4 -16.09 -24.92 25.64
C GLU A 4 -16.37 -24.37 24.23
N GLY A 5 -17.22 -23.35 24.15
CA GLY A 5 -17.44 -22.58 22.93
C GLY A 5 -16.31 -21.56 22.81
N PHE A 6 -15.77 -21.40 21.60
CA PHE A 6 -14.81 -20.35 21.25
C PHE A 6 -15.28 -18.99 21.80
N GLN A 7 -14.73 -18.57 22.95
CA GLN A 7 -14.80 -17.18 23.40
C GLN A 7 -13.73 -16.41 22.62
N ILE A 8 -14.00 -16.13 21.35
CA ILE A 8 -13.36 -14.97 20.74
C ILE A 8 -13.96 -13.79 21.49
N ASN A 9 -13.21 -13.20 22.42
CA ASN A 9 -13.62 -11.93 23.00
C ASN A 9 -13.76 -10.97 21.83
N TYR A 10 -14.97 -10.48 21.58
CA TYR A 10 -15.30 -9.59 20.47
C TYR A 10 -14.34 -8.38 20.39
N THR A 11 -13.79 -7.98 21.54
CA THR A 11 -12.72 -6.98 21.71
C THR A 11 -11.43 -7.37 20.96
N ASP A 12 -10.92 -8.59 21.12
CA ASP A 12 -9.65 -9.02 20.52
C ASP A 12 -9.73 -9.08 18.98
N LEU A 13 -10.88 -9.49 18.46
CA LEU A 13 -11.11 -9.53 17.01
C LEU A 13 -11.32 -8.13 16.41
N SER A 14 -12.07 -7.26 17.11
CA SER A 14 -12.25 -5.87 16.70
C SER A 14 -10.92 -5.11 16.68
N ASP A 15 -10.09 -5.30 17.70
CA ASP A 15 -8.75 -4.70 17.78
C ASP A 15 -7.85 -5.20 16.66
N LEU A 16 -7.90 -6.51 16.36
CA LEU A 16 -7.16 -7.09 15.23
C LEU A 16 -7.56 -6.47 13.88
N PHE A 17 -8.86 -6.31 13.62
CA PHE A 17 -9.34 -5.67 12.39
C PHE A 17 -8.93 -4.19 12.32
N TRP A 18 -8.97 -3.48 13.44
CA TRP A 18 -8.52 -2.10 13.52
C TRP A 18 -7.03 -1.96 13.25
N GLU A 19 -6.19 -2.81 13.83
CA GLU A 19 -4.76 -2.84 13.55
C GLU A 19 -4.45 -3.16 12.09
N TYR A 20 -5.18 -4.12 11.51
CA TYR A 20 -5.01 -4.49 10.12
C TYR A 20 -5.40 -3.35 9.17
N LYS A 21 -6.53 -2.67 9.44
CA LYS A 21 -6.94 -1.44 8.74
C LYS A 21 -5.84 -0.38 8.77
N ARG A 22 -5.30 -0.09 9.96
CA ARG A 22 -4.22 0.89 10.14
C ARG A 22 -2.96 0.51 9.35
N LYS A 23 -2.60 -0.77 9.30
CA LYS A 23 -1.45 -1.24 8.50
C LYS A 23 -1.65 -1.02 7.00
N ILE A 24 -2.87 -1.21 6.49
CA ILE A 24 -3.20 -0.92 5.09
C ILE A 24 -3.14 0.58 4.80
N GLU A 25 -3.69 1.42 5.68
CA GLU A 25 -3.63 2.88 5.55
C GLU A 25 -2.17 3.37 5.48
N ASN A 26 -1.33 2.89 6.40
CA ASN A 26 0.10 3.21 6.40
C ASN A 26 0.82 2.69 5.15
N LEU A 27 0.42 1.55 4.60
CA LEU A 27 0.99 1.03 3.34
C LEU A 27 0.67 1.97 2.18
N ILE A 28 -0.57 2.43 2.08
CA ILE A 28 -1.01 3.37 1.03
C ILE A 28 -0.22 4.67 1.12
N GLU A 29 -0.09 5.25 2.32
CA GLU A 29 0.69 6.48 2.54
C GLU A 29 2.16 6.31 2.16
N ASN A 30 2.78 5.18 2.54
CA ASN A 30 4.17 4.89 2.19
C ASN A 30 4.36 4.72 0.68
N ILE A 31 3.39 4.15 -0.02
CA ILE A 31 3.42 4.02 -1.49
C ILE A 31 3.32 5.40 -2.14
N ASP A 32 2.40 6.26 -1.68
CA ASP A 32 2.25 7.62 -2.20
C ASP A 32 3.54 8.43 -2.03
N ASN A 33 4.12 8.39 -0.82
CA ASN A 33 5.40 9.02 -0.53
C ASN A 33 6.53 8.48 -1.42
N CYS A 34 6.51 7.18 -1.76
CA CYS A 34 7.50 6.58 -2.64
C CYS A 34 7.34 7.05 -4.09
N ILE A 35 6.10 7.04 -4.61
CA ILE A 35 5.79 7.53 -5.97
C ILE A 35 6.19 9.00 -6.12
N GLU A 36 5.86 9.85 -5.13
CA GLU A 36 6.26 11.26 -5.13
C GLU A 36 7.77 11.43 -5.22
N LYS A 37 8.53 10.70 -4.39
CA LYS A 37 10.00 10.75 -4.42
C LYS A 37 10.59 10.27 -5.73
N ILE A 38 10.00 9.24 -6.35
CA ILE A 38 10.42 8.76 -7.67
C ILE A 38 10.15 9.83 -8.72
N ASN A 39 8.96 10.45 -8.73
CA ASN A 39 8.64 11.53 -9.65
C ASN A 39 9.65 12.68 -9.50
N MET A 40 9.86 13.18 -8.28
CA MET A 40 10.85 14.22 -8.00
C MET A 40 12.25 13.85 -8.47
N PHE A 41 12.67 12.60 -8.25
CA PHE A 41 13.98 12.13 -8.71
C PHE A 41 14.06 12.10 -10.24
N THR A 42 13.06 11.53 -10.91
CA THR A 42 13.05 11.37 -12.38
C THR A 42 12.87 12.69 -13.15
N GLU A 43 12.26 13.70 -12.52
CA GLU A 43 12.10 15.05 -13.07
C GLU A 43 13.33 15.93 -12.87
N ASN A 44 13.99 15.85 -11.70
CA ASN A 44 15.11 16.75 -11.36
C ASN A 44 16.49 16.18 -11.72
N ALA A 45 16.62 14.86 -11.88
CA ALA A 45 17.90 14.27 -12.22
C ALA A 45 18.26 14.46 -13.69
N VAL A 46 19.53 14.78 -13.94
CA VAL A 46 20.09 14.89 -15.29
C VAL A 46 20.50 13.48 -15.74
N PHE A 47 19.57 12.77 -16.37
CA PHE A 47 19.86 11.50 -17.04
C PHE A 47 20.52 11.78 -18.39
N THR A 48 21.63 11.11 -18.69
CA THR A 48 22.31 11.22 -19.99
C THR A 48 22.73 9.86 -20.50
N GLY A 49 22.65 9.71 -21.84
CA GLY A 49 22.96 8.46 -22.52
C GLY A 49 21.92 7.36 -22.29
N LYS A 50 22.07 6.26 -23.04
CA LYS A 50 21.11 5.14 -23.06
C LYS A 50 20.85 4.53 -21.68
N THR A 51 21.87 4.47 -20.82
CA THR A 51 21.71 3.96 -19.45
C THR A 51 20.87 4.90 -18.60
N GLY A 52 21.05 6.22 -18.73
CA GLY A 52 20.22 7.21 -18.04
C GLY A 52 18.76 7.12 -18.45
N ASP A 53 18.50 7.02 -19.76
CA ASP A 53 17.15 6.87 -20.31
C ASP A 53 16.46 5.59 -19.79
N ALA A 54 17.21 4.47 -19.74
CA ALA A 54 16.70 3.21 -19.23
C ALA A 54 16.34 3.29 -17.73
N VAL A 55 17.17 3.95 -16.92
CA VAL A 55 16.87 4.17 -15.49
C VAL A 55 15.62 5.02 -15.33
N LYS A 56 15.47 6.09 -16.13
CA LYS A 56 14.30 6.97 -16.09
C LYS A 56 13.02 6.23 -16.46
N SER A 57 13.01 5.46 -17.55
CA SER A 57 11.85 4.65 -17.95
C SER A 57 11.53 3.58 -16.90
N TYR A 58 12.54 2.86 -16.38
CA TYR A 58 12.29 1.86 -15.34
C TYR A 58 11.65 2.46 -14.08
N LEU A 59 12.17 3.58 -13.57
CA LEU A 59 11.65 4.21 -12.36
C LEU A 59 10.31 4.91 -12.59
N GLY A 60 10.22 5.77 -13.60
CA GLY A 60 9.05 6.59 -13.87
C GLY A 60 7.86 5.84 -14.45
N GLU A 61 8.10 4.72 -15.16
CA GLU A 61 7.03 3.98 -15.83
C GLU A 61 6.80 2.63 -15.14
N ALA A 62 7.79 1.74 -15.17
CA ALA A 62 7.61 0.38 -14.67
C ALA A 62 7.40 0.34 -13.15
N HIS A 63 8.27 1.03 -12.40
CA HIS A 63 8.23 0.99 -10.93
C HIS A 63 6.98 1.70 -10.37
N ILE A 64 6.66 2.89 -10.90
CA ILE A 64 5.41 3.60 -10.52
C ILE A 64 4.17 2.79 -10.87
N THR A 65 4.14 2.09 -12.01
CA THR A 65 3.01 1.22 -12.37
C THR A 65 2.80 0.10 -11.35
N ILE A 66 3.89 -0.56 -10.93
CA ILE A 66 3.82 -1.62 -9.91
C ILE A 66 3.31 -1.05 -8.59
N LEU A 67 3.88 0.06 -8.12
CA LEU A 67 3.47 0.72 -6.88
C LEU A 67 1.98 1.13 -6.93
N SER A 68 1.54 1.70 -8.05
CA SER A 68 0.14 2.08 -8.27
C SER A 68 -0.80 0.88 -8.22
N GLY A 69 -0.41 -0.26 -8.79
CA GLY A 69 -1.19 -1.50 -8.71
C GLY A 69 -1.33 -2.03 -7.28
N ILE A 70 -0.24 -1.97 -6.49
CA ILE A 70 -0.27 -2.34 -5.06
C ILE A 70 -1.20 -1.38 -4.30
N LYS A 71 -1.11 -0.07 -4.55
CA LYS A 71 -1.99 0.93 -3.93
C LYS A 71 -3.47 0.66 -4.22
N VAL A 72 -3.83 0.40 -5.48
CA VAL A 72 -5.23 0.08 -5.86
C VAL A 72 -5.72 -1.17 -5.14
N THR A 73 -4.87 -2.20 -5.02
CA THR A 73 -5.21 -3.42 -4.29
C THR A 73 -5.41 -3.15 -2.80
N ALA A 74 -4.52 -2.36 -2.18
CA ALA A 74 -4.62 -1.97 -0.78
C ALA A 74 -5.88 -1.13 -0.51
N GLN A 75 -6.20 -0.17 -1.39
CA GLN A 75 -7.41 0.63 -1.30
C GLN A 75 -8.66 -0.24 -1.42
N THR A 76 -8.66 -1.20 -2.35
CA THR A 76 -9.78 -2.15 -2.51
C THR A 76 -10.01 -2.97 -1.23
N LEU A 77 -8.93 -3.42 -0.57
CA LEU A 77 -9.04 -4.11 0.71
C LEU A 77 -9.64 -3.21 1.79
N LEU A 78 -9.21 -1.94 1.86
CA LEU A 78 -9.72 -0.96 2.82
C LEU A 78 -11.21 -0.65 2.60
N ASP A 79 -11.62 -0.47 1.34
CA ASP A 79 -13.00 -0.18 0.96
C ASP A 79 -13.92 -1.36 1.30
N ASN A 80 -13.46 -2.60 1.05
CA ASN A 80 -14.19 -3.81 1.43
C ASN A 80 -14.38 -3.90 2.94
N MET A 81 -13.40 -3.49 3.75
CA MET A 81 -13.55 -3.46 5.21
C MET A 81 -14.57 -2.44 5.70
N ALA A 82 -14.69 -1.29 5.03
CA ALA A 82 -15.70 -0.28 5.36
C ALA A 82 -17.13 -0.73 5.01
N ALA A 83 -17.29 -1.66 4.06
CA ALA A 83 -18.57 -2.19 3.62
C ALA A 83 -19.19 -3.19 4.62
N TYR A 84 -18.39 -3.85 5.45
CA TYR A 84 -18.88 -4.72 6.52
C TYR A 84 -19.12 -3.89 7.79
N LYS A 85 -20.36 -3.39 7.95
CA LYS A 85 -20.85 -2.73 9.18
C LYS A 85 -21.63 -3.70 10.06
#